data_AF-A0A538IH76-F1
#
_entry.id   AF-A0A538IH76-F1
#
_cell.length_a   1.000
_cell.length_b   1.000
_cell.length_c   1.000
_cell.angle_alpha   90.00
_cell.angle_beta   90.00
_cell.angle_gamma   90.00
#
_symmetry.space_group_name_H-M   'P 1'
#
loop_
_entity.id
_entity.type
_entity.pdbx_description
1 polymer ?
#
loop_
_entity_poly.entity_id
_entity_poly.type
_entity_poly.pdbx_seq_one_letter_code
_entity_poly.pdbx_strand_id
1 'polypeptide(L)'
;MPGRSWCAAAAVFVVLGIAAPAAASQPPDALHVRADKVLASLPASAVAIMDPTNGRLLYGKRADTPLPAASLLKMVTAIVVAEHLRPDDTLTISPAAGHARDDQIAWRQGATFTVDQVLHGMLMESSNGAAIALAQRVAGSLPAFARMATARAHQLGATHTILVDPSGLDAAGQHASARDLASIASAFLKIPWLAHVAVTKSYTVPWPDNTTATFVNLDRFVNRYPGAVGVKNGFTSVAGNCVAAAATRGGKTLIVVALNGPRIYDTASQLMDAGFATATIASWRPDPLPSVQELPATRVDTGRSLNDAYTPATATPKHGGHSLTKIFLVVLVLAYAARVMQIKRRKRRRRRAMRARRRARIEVTRRQIDARYSQRMSTPRVLSLRETEPRRSRASSYR
;
A
#
# COMPACT_ATOMS: atom_id res chain seq x y z
N MET A 1 86.19 -46.72 -22.43
CA MET A 1 86.15 -45.40 -21.75
C MET A 1 85.12 -44.52 -22.46
N PRO A 2 84.40 -43.64 -21.73
CA PRO A 2 82.95 -43.46 -21.88
C PRO A 2 82.55 -42.12 -22.50
N GLY A 3 81.28 -41.98 -22.85
CA GLY A 3 80.68 -40.65 -23.09
C GLY A 3 79.33 -40.68 -23.80
N ARG A 4 78.25 -40.99 -23.06
CA ARG A 4 76.86 -40.74 -23.50
C ARG A 4 76.61 -39.23 -23.61
N SER A 5 75.87 -38.78 -24.63
CA SER A 5 75.09 -37.54 -24.57
C SER A 5 73.80 -37.70 -25.37
N TRP A 6 72.70 -37.76 -24.62
CA TRP A 6 71.33 -37.56 -25.07
C TRP A 6 71.01 -36.05 -25.05
N CYS A 7 69.81 -35.71 -25.57
CA CYS A 7 69.04 -34.46 -25.42
C CYS A 7 69.24 -33.45 -26.58
N ALA A 8 68.21 -32.81 -27.14
CA ALA A 8 66.81 -32.68 -26.73
C ALA A 8 65.91 -32.42 -27.95
N ALA A 9 64.71 -33.00 -27.94
CA ALA A 9 63.61 -32.61 -28.82
C ALA A 9 63.08 -31.22 -28.38
N ALA A 10 63.00 -30.29 -29.32
CA ALA A 10 62.40 -28.99 -29.10
C ALA A 10 60.87 -29.13 -29.05
N ALA A 11 60.29 -29.05 -27.85
CA ALA A 11 58.85 -28.88 -27.67
C ALA A 11 58.50 -27.39 -27.77
N VAL A 12 57.90 -26.99 -28.88
CA VAL A 12 57.30 -25.66 -29.06
C VAL A 12 55.96 -25.64 -28.33
N PHE A 13 55.90 -25.02 -27.15
CA PHE A 13 54.64 -24.70 -26.48
C PHE A 13 54.04 -23.42 -27.08
N VAL A 14 53.00 -23.57 -27.90
CA VAL A 14 52.12 -22.46 -28.28
C VAL A 14 51.16 -22.18 -27.14
N VAL A 15 51.42 -21.13 -26.36
CA VAL A 15 50.46 -20.60 -25.37
C VAL A 15 49.44 -19.74 -26.11
N LEU A 16 48.28 -20.32 -26.42
CA LEU A 16 47.09 -19.57 -26.84
C LEU A 16 46.52 -18.83 -25.62
N GLY A 17 46.90 -17.56 -25.47
CA GLY A 17 46.29 -16.65 -24.50
C GLY A 17 44.83 -16.38 -24.87
N ILE A 18 43.89 -17.03 -24.18
CA ILE A 18 42.48 -16.65 -24.20
C ILE A 18 42.35 -15.42 -23.31
N ALA A 19 42.39 -14.23 -23.92
CA ALA A 19 42.00 -13.00 -23.25
C ALA A 19 40.47 -13.03 -23.04
N ALA A 20 40.03 -13.30 -21.81
CA ALA A 20 38.65 -13.07 -21.42
C ALA A 20 38.34 -11.56 -21.58
N PRO A 21 37.21 -11.17 -22.18
CA PRO A 21 36.85 -9.76 -22.24
C PRO A 21 36.59 -9.31 -20.81
N ALA A 22 37.41 -8.39 -20.31
CA ALA A 22 37.12 -7.66 -19.09
C ALA A 22 35.81 -6.91 -19.31
N ALA A 23 34.73 -7.39 -18.71
CA ALA A 23 33.47 -6.67 -18.63
C ALA A 23 33.75 -5.35 -17.89
N ALA A 24 33.87 -4.26 -18.65
CA ALA A 24 34.02 -2.93 -18.10
C ALA A 24 32.74 -2.61 -17.31
N SER A 25 32.81 -2.70 -15.98
CA SER A 25 31.77 -2.19 -15.09
C SER A 25 31.77 -0.67 -15.20
N GLN A 26 30.91 -0.13 -16.06
CA GLN A 26 30.68 1.31 -16.07
C GLN A 26 30.14 1.75 -14.69
N PRO A 27 30.68 2.82 -14.09
CA PRO A 27 30.17 3.31 -12.82
C PRO A 27 28.70 3.73 -13.00
N PRO A 28 27.82 3.45 -12.04
CA PRO A 28 26.41 3.83 -12.14
C PRO A 28 26.30 5.33 -12.36
N ASP A 29 25.51 5.72 -13.37
CA ASP A 29 25.29 7.12 -13.75
C ASP A 29 24.90 7.96 -12.52
N ALA A 30 25.47 9.16 -12.39
CA ALA A 30 25.30 10.01 -11.20
C ALA A 30 23.83 10.38 -10.94
N LEU A 31 22.99 10.36 -11.98
CA LEU A 31 21.55 10.54 -11.88
C LEU A 31 20.87 9.35 -11.18
N HIS A 32 21.29 8.12 -11.47
CA HIS A 32 20.79 6.90 -10.83
C HIS A 32 21.18 6.84 -9.35
N VAL A 33 22.44 7.13 -9.01
CA VAL A 33 22.92 7.17 -7.62
C VAL A 33 22.16 8.20 -6.77
N ARG A 34 21.74 9.32 -7.38
CA ARG A 34 20.92 10.35 -6.71
C ARG A 34 19.49 9.90 -6.49
N ALA A 35 18.86 9.25 -7.48
CA ALA A 35 17.52 8.70 -7.34
C ALA A 35 17.46 7.63 -6.25
N ASP A 36 18.44 6.73 -6.19
CA ASP A 36 18.50 5.65 -5.20
C ASP A 36 18.61 6.19 -3.76
N LYS A 37 19.43 7.22 -3.53
CA LYS A 37 19.56 7.85 -2.20
C LYS A 37 18.25 8.50 -1.75
N VAL A 38 17.56 9.19 -2.66
CA VAL A 38 16.25 9.80 -2.36
C VAL A 38 15.23 8.71 -2.03
N LEU A 39 15.12 7.69 -2.89
CA LEU A 39 14.19 6.57 -2.71
C LEU A 39 14.46 5.77 -1.43
N ALA A 40 15.74 5.58 -1.06
CA ALA A 40 16.12 4.91 0.19
C ALA A 40 15.69 5.72 1.43
N SER A 41 15.74 7.05 1.35
CA SER A 41 15.36 7.96 2.45
C SER A 41 13.85 8.11 2.66
N LEU A 42 13.02 7.60 1.74
CA LEU A 42 11.57 7.69 1.86
C LEU A 42 11.07 7.03 3.15
N PRO A 43 10.16 7.69 3.89
CA PRO A 43 9.70 7.23 5.19
C PRO A 43 8.60 6.16 5.02
N ALA A 44 8.97 5.01 4.48
CA ALA A 44 8.16 3.80 4.44
C ALA A 44 9.05 2.61 4.79
N SER A 45 8.46 1.63 5.47
CA SER A 45 9.18 0.43 5.91
C SER A 45 9.54 -0.47 4.75
N ALA A 46 8.65 -0.60 3.76
CA ALA A 46 8.91 -1.29 2.50
C ALA A 46 8.26 -0.55 1.33
N VAL A 47 8.91 -0.59 0.16
CA VAL A 47 8.36 -0.04 -1.08
C VAL A 47 8.71 -0.91 -2.28
N ALA A 48 7.90 -0.80 -3.33
CA ALA A 48 8.12 -1.38 -4.65
C ALA A 48 7.69 -0.40 -5.75
N ILE A 49 8.42 -0.37 -6.86
CA ILE A 49 8.01 0.24 -8.13
C ILE A 49 8.05 -0.87 -9.18
N MET A 50 6.97 -1.07 -9.91
CA MET A 50 6.83 -2.17 -10.89
C MET A 50 6.29 -1.65 -12.21
N ASP A 51 6.84 -2.19 -13.31
CA ASP A 51 6.25 -2.10 -14.64
C ASP A 51 5.24 -3.26 -14.82
N PRO A 52 3.93 -2.99 -14.89
CA PRO A 52 2.92 -4.04 -14.98
C PRO A 52 2.90 -4.76 -16.33
N THR A 53 3.54 -4.21 -17.37
CA THR A 53 3.53 -4.80 -18.72
C THR A 53 4.32 -6.10 -18.78
N ASN A 54 5.45 -6.16 -18.08
CA ASN A 54 6.37 -7.29 -18.04
C ASN A 54 6.61 -7.82 -16.62
N GLY A 55 5.97 -7.22 -15.62
CA GLY A 55 6.13 -7.61 -14.21
C GLY A 55 7.50 -7.27 -13.62
N ARG A 56 8.32 -6.47 -14.29
CA ARG A 56 9.66 -6.12 -13.82
C ARG A 56 9.55 -5.15 -12.65
N LEU A 57 10.10 -5.53 -11.50
CA LEU A 57 10.35 -4.58 -10.41
C LEU A 57 11.46 -3.63 -10.86
N LEU A 58 11.22 -2.33 -10.80
CA LEU A 58 12.17 -1.28 -11.18
C LEU A 58 12.99 -0.80 -9.98
N TYR A 59 12.38 -0.82 -8.79
CA TYR A 59 13.04 -0.46 -7.53
C TYR A 59 12.32 -1.14 -6.36
N GLY A 60 13.07 -1.50 -5.31
CA GLY A 60 12.52 -2.06 -4.10
C GLY A 60 13.34 -1.71 -2.86
N LYS A 61 12.65 -1.32 -1.78
CA LYS A 61 13.22 -1.21 -0.44
C LYS A 61 12.52 -2.25 0.42
N ARG A 62 13.25 -3.26 0.91
CA ARG A 62 12.64 -4.37 1.69
C ARG A 62 11.43 -4.99 0.97
N ALA A 63 11.52 -5.08 -0.36
CA ALA A 63 10.37 -5.36 -1.21
C ALA A 63 9.73 -6.72 -0.91
N ASP A 64 10.56 -7.70 -0.55
CA ASP A 64 10.15 -9.07 -0.22
C ASP A 64 9.90 -9.30 1.29
N THR A 65 10.00 -8.26 2.12
CA THR A 65 9.77 -8.39 3.56
C THR A 65 8.27 -8.57 3.86
N PRO A 66 7.88 -9.66 4.54
CA PRO A 66 6.53 -9.83 5.08
C PRO A 66 6.15 -8.71 6.05
N LEU A 67 5.08 -7.97 5.74
CA LEU A 67 4.54 -6.92 6.60
C LEU A 67 3.00 -7.00 6.66
N PRO A 68 2.38 -6.53 7.75
CA PRO A 68 0.95 -6.28 7.76
C PRO A 68 0.59 -5.24 6.68
N ALA A 69 -0.38 -5.60 5.81
CA ALA A 69 -0.72 -4.81 4.63
C ALA A 69 -2.06 -4.07 4.72
N ALA A 70 -2.77 -4.21 5.85
CA ALA A 70 -4.11 -3.66 6.05
C ALA A 70 -5.05 -3.99 4.87
N SER A 71 -5.95 -3.07 4.53
CA SER A 71 -6.93 -3.23 3.45
C SER A 71 -6.36 -3.36 2.04
N LEU A 72 -5.03 -3.34 1.83
CA LEU A 72 -4.47 -3.70 0.53
C LEU A 72 -4.76 -5.17 0.17
N LEU A 73 -4.95 -6.04 1.17
CA LEU A 73 -5.35 -7.43 0.93
C LEU A 73 -6.74 -7.59 0.30
N LYS A 74 -7.59 -6.55 0.37
CA LYS A 74 -8.86 -6.54 -0.37
C LYS A 74 -8.68 -6.61 -1.88
N MET A 75 -7.49 -6.30 -2.42
CA MET A 75 -7.18 -6.54 -3.83
C MET A 75 -7.26 -8.05 -4.16
N VAL A 76 -6.71 -8.91 -3.30
CA VAL A 76 -6.81 -10.37 -3.47
C VAL A 76 -8.27 -10.81 -3.37
N THR A 77 -8.99 -10.30 -2.37
CA THR A 77 -10.42 -10.58 -2.20
C THR A 77 -11.22 -10.18 -3.45
N ALA A 78 -10.96 -9.00 -4.01
CA ALA A 78 -11.65 -8.51 -5.20
C ALA A 78 -11.34 -9.32 -6.46
N ILE A 79 -10.08 -9.75 -6.66
CA ILE A 79 -9.70 -10.64 -7.76
C ILE A 79 -10.49 -11.95 -7.67
N VAL A 80 -10.46 -12.59 -6.50
CA VAL A 80 -11.18 -13.86 -6.29
C VAL A 80 -12.68 -13.67 -6.51
N VAL A 81 -13.28 -12.58 -6.05
CA VAL A 81 -14.70 -12.26 -6.31
C VAL A 81 -14.98 -12.14 -7.81
N ALA A 82 -14.16 -11.39 -8.54
CA ALA A 82 -14.35 -11.19 -9.97
C ALA A 82 -14.16 -12.47 -10.81
N GLU A 83 -13.41 -13.45 -10.30
CA GLU A 83 -13.23 -14.75 -10.95
C GLU A 83 -14.40 -15.72 -10.72
N HIS A 84 -15.25 -15.47 -9.70
CA HIS A 84 -16.28 -16.44 -9.27
C HIS A 84 -17.71 -15.90 -9.31
N LEU A 85 -17.89 -14.58 -9.35
CA LEU A 85 -19.21 -13.93 -9.29
C LEU A 85 -19.36 -12.90 -10.40
N ARG A 86 -20.59 -12.76 -10.89
CA ARG A 86 -20.96 -11.70 -11.83
C ARG A 86 -21.43 -10.44 -11.08
N PRO A 87 -21.31 -9.24 -11.68
CA PRO A 87 -21.74 -7.99 -11.05
C PRO A 87 -23.22 -7.97 -10.63
N ASP A 88 -24.08 -8.64 -11.40
CA ASP A 88 -25.54 -8.70 -11.21
C ASP A 88 -26.00 -9.81 -10.26
N ASP A 89 -25.11 -10.74 -9.90
CA ASP A 89 -25.39 -11.70 -8.83
C ASP A 89 -25.75 -10.95 -7.55
N THR A 90 -26.64 -11.52 -6.75
CA THR A 90 -27.08 -10.91 -5.49
C THR A 90 -26.54 -11.65 -4.29
N LEU A 91 -26.28 -10.95 -3.19
CA LEU A 91 -25.94 -11.56 -1.92
C LEU A 91 -26.71 -10.91 -0.77
N THR A 92 -26.97 -11.68 0.27
CA THR A 92 -27.63 -11.21 1.49
C THR A 92 -26.58 -10.96 2.57
N ILE A 93 -26.65 -9.81 3.22
CA ILE A 93 -25.74 -9.44 4.30
C ILE A 93 -25.98 -10.35 5.52
N SER A 94 -24.99 -11.17 5.84
CA SER A 94 -25.02 -12.05 7.01
C SER A 94 -24.89 -11.25 8.32
N PRO A 95 -25.21 -11.84 9.48
CA PRO A 95 -24.95 -11.20 10.78
C PRO A 95 -23.47 -10.83 10.96
N ALA A 96 -22.53 -11.68 10.50
CA ALA A 96 -21.11 -11.42 10.60
C ALA A 96 -20.67 -10.23 9.73
N ALA A 97 -21.21 -10.11 8.52
CA ALA A 97 -20.94 -8.96 7.65
C ALA A 97 -21.55 -7.66 8.19
N GLY A 98 -22.80 -7.71 8.69
CA GLY A 98 -23.48 -6.53 9.24
C GLY A 98 -22.86 -6.01 10.54
N HIS A 99 -22.17 -6.86 11.30
CA HIS A 99 -21.49 -6.51 12.56
C HIS A 99 -19.95 -6.47 12.44
N ALA A 100 -19.43 -6.30 11.22
CA ALA A 100 -17.99 -6.24 10.98
C ALA A 100 -17.34 -5.10 11.79
N ARG A 101 -16.15 -5.40 12.34
CA ARG A 101 -15.38 -4.43 13.14
C ARG A 101 -14.73 -3.39 12.24
N ASP A 102 -14.60 -2.16 12.77
CA ASP A 102 -13.92 -1.03 12.13
C ASP A 102 -14.43 -0.71 10.70
N ASP A 103 -15.71 -1.02 10.44
CA ASP A 103 -16.33 -0.81 9.14
C ASP A 103 -16.72 0.66 8.92
N GLN A 104 -16.66 1.09 7.66
CA GLN A 104 -17.09 2.42 7.24
C GLN A 104 -18.57 2.43 6.84
N ILE A 105 -19.12 1.28 6.43
CA ILE A 105 -20.51 1.13 6.01
C ILE A 105 -21.29 0.33 7.06
N ALA A 106 -22.43 0.86 7.48
CA ALA A 106 -23.36 0.16 8.37
C ALA A 106 -24.30 -0.74 7.55
N TRP A 107 -23.77 -1.86 7.04
CA TRP A 107 -24.54 -2.83 6.27
C TRP A 107 -25.71 -3.38 7.09
N ARG A 108 -26.92 -3.36 6.51
CA ARG A 108 -28.11 -3.89 7.16
C ARG A 108 -28.16 -5.40 7.02
N GLN A 109 -28.08 -6.12 8.13
CA GLN A 109 -28.26 -7.56 8.16
C GLN A 109 -29.59 -7.96 7.50
N GLY A 110 -29.55 -9.01 6.68
CA GLY A 110 -30.72 -9.53 5.96
C GLY A 110 -31.08 -8.73 4.70
N ALA A 111 -30.50 -7.55 4.49
CA ALA A 111 -30.66 -6.83 3.22
C ALA A 111 -29.89 -7.54 2.10
N THR A 112 -30.42 -7.45 0.89
CA THR A 112 -29.83 -8.03 -0.32
C THR A 112 -29.35 -6.92 -1.24
N PHE A 113 -28.14 -7.09 -1.75
CA PHE A 113 -27.48 -6.16 -2.67
C PHE A 113 -26.89 -6.94 -3.85
N THR A 114 -26.62 -6.27 -4.95
CA THR A 114 -25.82 -6.87 -6.02
C THR A 114 -24.35 -6.97 -5.60
N VAL A 115 -23.60 -7.90 -6.18
CA VAL A 115 -22.16 -8.03 -5.96
C VAL A 115 -21.46 -6.74 -6.34
N ASP A 116 -21.88 -6.06 -7.41
CA ASP A 116 -21.32 -4.75 -7.80
C ASP A 116 -21.45 -3.70 -6.70
N GLN A 117 -22.61 -3.60 -6.07
CA GLN A 117 -22.85 -2.65 -4.98
C GLN A 117 -21.95 -2.94 -3.78
N VAL A 118 -21.81 -4.22 -3.42
CA VAL A 118 -20.99 -4.64 -2.28
C VAL A 118 -19.50 -4.47 -2.60
N LEU A 119 -19.08 -4.75 -3.84
CA LEU A 119 -17.71 -4.57 -4.31
C LEU A 119 -17.29 -3.10 -4.32
N HIS A 120 -18.16 -2.19 -4.80
CA HIS A 120 -17.94 -0.75 -4.69
C HIS A 120 -17.77 -0.32 -3.23
N GLY A 121 -18.64 -0.81 -2.32
CA GLY A 121 -18.50 -0.56 -0.89
C GLY A 121 -17.18 -1.10 -0.30
N MET A 122 -16.74 -2.29 -0.74
CA MET A 122 -15.46 -2.88 -0.30
C MET A 122 -14.25 -2.07 -0.76
N LEU A 123 -14.22 -1.62 -2.03
CA LEU A 123 -13.03 -0.99 -2.60
C LEU A 123 -12.97 0.52 -2.34
N MET A 124 -14.10 1.22 -2.43
CA MET A 124 -14.16 2.69 -2.27
C MET A 124 -14.14 3.11 -0.80
N GLU A 125 -15.01 2.51 0.01
CA GLU A 125 -15.13 2.81 1.45
C GLU A 125 -14.26 1.88 2.30
N SER A 126 -13.51 0.98 1.67
CA SER A 126 -12.65 0.01 2.37
C SER A 126 -13.44 -0.90 3.34
N SER A 127 -14.73 -1.15 3.07
CA SER A 127 -15.64 -1.81 4.00
C SER A 127 -15.25 -3.25 4.34
N ASN A 128 -15.25 -3.56 5.64
CA ASN A 128 -14.90 -4.90 6.14
C ASN A 128 -16.08 -5.88 6.03
N GLY A 129 -17.30 -5.41 6.31
CA GLY A 129 -18.52 -6.18 6.15
C GLY A 129 -18.77 -6.58 4.71
N ALA A 130 -18.47 -5.69 3.76
CA ALA A 130 -18.51 -6.02 2.34
C ALA A 130 -17.55 -7.15 1.98
N ALA A 131 -16.30 -7.10 2.47
CA ALA A 131 -15.31 -8.15 2.25
C ALA A 131 -15.74 -9.50 2.85
N ILE A 132 -16.31 -9.49 4.05
CA ILE A 132 -16.86 -10.70 4.71
C ILE A 132 -18.02 -11.28 3.90
N ALA A 133 -18.98 -10.43 3.49
CA ALA A 133 -20.15 -10.86 2.74
C ALA A 133 -19.77 -11.49 1.39
N LEU A 134 -18.86 -10.85 0.66
CA LEU A 134 -18.32 -11.36 -0.60
C LEU A 134 -17.55 -12.67 -0.39
N ALA A 135 -16.70 -12.75 0.62
CA ALA A 135 -15.95 -13.96 0.93
C ALA A 135 -16.85 -15.15 1.26
N GLN A 136 -17.90 -14.92 2.06
CA GLN A 136 -18.92 -15.92 2.36
C GLN A 136 -19.69 -16.34 1.12
N ARG A 137 -20.03 -15.39 0.24
CA ARG A 137 -20.73 -15.70 -1.01
C ARG A 137 -19.90 -16.58 -1.94
N VAL A 138 -18.59 -16.34 -2.05
CA VAL A 138 -17.72 -17.14 -2.92
C VAL A 138 -17.45 -18.53 -2.31
N ALA A 139 -17.08 -18.61 -1.04
CA ALA A 139 -16.48 -19.82 -0.47
C ALA A 139 -17.33 -20.52 0.62
N GLY A 140 -18.52 -19.98 0.93
CA GLY A 140 -19.39 -20.45 2.01
C GLY A 140 -18.88 -20.16 3.43
N SER A 141 -17.56 -20.05 3.63
CA SER A 141 -16.95 -19.75 4.93
C SER A 141 -15.67 -18.92 4.79
N LEU A 142 -15.35 -18.14 5.83
CA LEU A 142 -14.12 -17.33 5.86
C LEU A 142 -12.84 -18.17 5.83
N PRO A 143 -12.71 -19.31 6.55
CA PRO A 143 -11.51 -20.14 6.46
C PRO A 143 -11.31 -20.76 5.06
N ALA A 144 -12.40 -21.15 4.38
CA ALA A 144 -12.31 -21.63 3.00
C ALA A 144 -11.86 -20.52 2.06
N PHE A 145 -12.42 -19.32 2.22
CA PHE A 145 -12.01 -18.14 1.45
C PHE A 145 -10.54 -17.79 1.67
N ALA A 146 -10.06 -17.78 2.92
CA ALA A 146 -8.67 -17.47 3.26
C ALA A 146 -7.67 -18.40 2.57
N ARG A 147 -7.95 -19.72 2.53
CA ARG A 147 -7.12 -20.69 1.81
C ARG A 147 -7.12 -20.44 0.30
N MET A 148 -8.30 -20.26 -0.29
CA MET A 148 -8.45 -20.00 -1.72
C MET A 148 -7.76 -18.69 -2.14
N ALA A 149 -7.96 -17.62 -1.38
CA ALA A 149 -7.36 -16.31 -1.65
C ALA A 149 -5.83 -16.34 -1.49
N THR A 150 -5.31 -17.05 -0.48
CA THR A 150 -3.86 -17.24 -0.31
C THR A 150 -3.27 -18.03 -1.48
N ALA A 151 -3.90 -19.16 -1.85
CA ALA A 151 -3.48 -19.94 -3.01
C ALA A 151 -3.53 -19.10 -4.31
N ARG A 152 -4.56 -18.27 -4.47
CA ARG A 152 -4.67 -17.39 -5.62
C ARG A 152 -3.57 -16.34 -5.64
N ALA A 153 -3.23 -15.73 -4.49
CA ALA A 153 -2.10 -14.81 -4.39
C ALA A 153 -0.79 -15.50 -4.84
N HIS A 154 -0.54 -16.73 -4.40
CA HIS A 154 0.67 -17.49 -4.79
C HIS A 154 0.71 -17.76 -6.29
N GLN A 155 -0.42 -18.10 -6.92
CA GLN A 155 -0.52 -18.27 -8.38
C GLN A 155 -0.23 -16.98 -9.16
N LEU A 156 -0.45 -15.81 -8.55
CA LEU A 156 -0.10 -14.50 -9.11
C LEU A 156 1.38 -14.12 -8.86
N GLY A 157 2.19 -15.05 -8.34
CA GLY A 157 3.60 -14.82 -7.98
C GLY A 157 3.81 -14.11 -6.64
N ALA A 158 2.76 -13.92 -5.84
CA ALA A 158 2.83 -13.30 -4.51
C ALA A 158 3.05 -14.36 -3.41
N THR A 159 4.22 -15.01 -3.42
CA THR A 159 4.54 -16.16 -2.55
C THR A 159 4.78 -15.82 -1.08
N HIS A 160 4.97 -14.53 -0.74
CA HIS A 160 5.10 -14.04 0.62
C HIS A 160 3.77 -13.49 1.17
N THR A 161 2.65 -13.87 0.58
CA THR A 161 1.33 -13.39 0.97
C THR A 161 0.56 -14.49 1.67
N ILE A 162 0.01 -14.16 2.85
CA ILE A 162 -0.95 -14.99 3.58
C ILE A 162 -2.14 -14.13 3.92
N LEU A 163 -3.33 -14.55 3.46
CA LEU A 163 -4.60 -13.94 3.78
C LEU A 163 -5.35 -14.81 4.79
N VAL A 164 -5.73 -14.21 5.92
CA VAL A 164 -6.50 -14.87 7.00
C VAL A 164 -7.89 -14.26 7.11
N ASP A 165 -7.95 -12.93 7.04
CA ASP A 165 -9.16 -12.12 7.04
C ASP A 165 -9.36 -11.47 5.65
N PRO A 166 -10.54 -11.58 5.02
CA PRO A 166 -10.78 -11.07 3.66
C PRO A 166 -10.71 -9.55 3.56
N SER A 167 -10.80 -8.84 4.69
CA SER A 167 -10.76 -7.39 4.72
C SER A 167 -9.34 -6.85 4.94
N GLY A 168 -8.40 -7.71 5.33
CA GLY A 168 -7.06 -7.31 5.73
C GLY A 168 -6.99 -6.67 7.12
N LEU A 169 -8.03 -6.85 7.94
CA LEU A 169 -7.99 -6.50 9.36
C LEU A 169 -6.94 -7.35 10.07
N ASP A 170 -6.26 -6.79 11.07
CA ASP A 170 -5.12 -7.43 11.72
C ASP A 170 -5.48 -8.82 12.26
N ALA A 171 -4.77 -9.85 11.77
CA ALA A 171 -4.95 -11.25 12.15
C ALA A 171 -3.58 -11.92 12.28
N ALA A 172 -3.46 -12.90 13.18
CA ALA A 172 -2.21 -13.61 13.39
C ALA A 172 -1.77 -14.33 12.11
N GLY A 173 -0.49 -14.17 11.73
CA GLY A 173 0.07 -14.77 10.52
C GLY A 173 -0.31 -14.08 9.20
N GLN A 174 -1.22 -13.10 9.19
CA GLN A 174 -1.58 -12.37 7.97
C GLN A 174 -0.53 -11.35 7.58
N HIS A 175 -0.05 -11.42 6.35
CA HIS A 175 0.98 -10.52 5.83
C HIS A 175 1.04 -10.53 4.30
N ALA A 176 1.72 -9.54 3.72
CA ALA A 176 2.16 -9.54 2.33
C ALA A 176 3.48 -8.77 2.21
N SER A 177 4.19 -8.96 1.11
CA SER A 177 5.36 -8.14 0.76
C SER A 177 4.98 -6.97 -0.16
N ALA A 178 5.84 -5.96 -0.28
CA ALA A 178 5.59 -4.86 -1.22
C ALA A 178 5.66 -5.32 -2.69
N ARG A 179 6.54 -6.28 -3.00
CA ARG A 179 6.63 -6.90 -4.33
C ARG A 179 5.35 -7.67 -4.65
N ASP A 180 4.91 -8.51 -3.72
CA ASP A 180 3.70 -9.32 -3.83
C ASP A 180 2.47 -8.44 -4.13
N LEU A 181 2.31 -7.36 -3.35
CA LEU A 181 1.21 -6.42 -3.54
C LEU A 181 1.28 -5.67 -4.88
N ALA A 182 2.48 -5.48 -5.45
CA ALA A 182 2.63 -4.92 -6.78
C ALA A 182 2.19 -5.92 -7.86
N SER A 183 2.55 -7.20 -7.72
CA SER A 183 2.05 -8.29 -8.59
C SER A 183 0.53 -8.41 -8.51
N ILE A 184 -0.03 -8.40 -7.30
CA ILE A 184 -1.48 -8.44 -7.06
C ILE A 184 -2.16 -7.22 -7.68
N ALA A 185 -1.61 -6.01 -7.51
CA ALA A 185 -2.14 -4.80 -8.12
C ALA A 185 -2.09 -4.85 -9.66
N SER A 186 -1.04 -5.46 -10.24
CA SER A 186 -0.94 -5.67 -11.69
C SER A 186 -2.06 -6.58 -12.19
N ALA A 187 -2.31 -7.70 -11.51
CA ALA A 187 -3.43 -8.60 -11.84
C ALA A 187 -4.80 -7.92 -11.64
N PHE A 188 -4.96 -7.18 -10.55
CA PHE A 188 -6.17 -6.42 -10.24
C PHE A 188 -6.53 -5.43 -11.37
N LEU A 189 -5.55 -4.66 -11.86
CA LEU A 189 -5.77 -3.66 -12.92
C LEU A 189 -6.06 -4.27 -14.29
N LYS A 190 -5.71 -5.55 -14.51
CA LYS A 190 -6.06 -6.27 -15.74
C LYS A 190 -7.52 -6.68 -15.81
N ILE A 191 -8.25 -6.65 -14.69
CA ILE A 191 -9.68 -6.95 -14.64
C ILE A 191 -10.47 -5.64 -14.84
N PRO A 192 -11.13 -5.41 -15.99
CA PRO A 192 -11.71 -4.10 -16.32
C PRO A 192 -12.72 -3.60 -15.29
N TRP A 193 -13.51 -4.50 -14.72
CA TRP A 193 -14.46 -4.20 -13.65
C TRP A 193 -13.75 -3.62 -12.41
N LEU A 194 -12.68 -4.25 -11.95
CA LEU A 194 -11.93 -3.81 -10.77
C LEU A 194 -11.20 -2.49 -11.02
N ALA A 195 -10.58 -2.36 -12.21
CA ALA A 195 -9.94 -1.13 -12.63
C ALA A 195 -10.93 0.05 -12.65
N HIS A 196 -12.14 -0.16 -13.16
CA HIS A 196 -13.21 0.84 -13.14
C HIS A 196 -13.59 1.23 -11.70
N VAL A 197 -13.91 0.26 -10.84
CA VAL A 197 -14.28 0.53 -9.43
C VAL A 197 -13.19 1.30 -8.69
N ALA A 198 -11.92 0.99 -8.95
CA ALA A 198 -10.80 1.61 -8.25
C ALA A 198 -10.61 3.11 -8.58
N VAL A 199 -11.05 3.56 -9.75
CA VAL A 199 -11.01 4.99 -10.15
C VAL A 199 -12.34 5.72 -9.94
N THR A 200 -13.44 4.98 -9.72
CA THR A 200 -14.74 5.56 -9.41
C THR A 200 -14.63 6.49 -8.21
N LYS A 201 -15.05 7.76 -8.36
CA LYS A 201 -14.94 8.77 -7.29
C LYS A 201 -16.10 8.69 -6.29
N SER A 202 -17.30 8.44 -6.81
CA SER A 202 -18.53 8.31 -6.04
C SER A 202 -19.46 7.31 -6.71
N TYR A 203 -20.22 6.57 -5.91
CA TYR A 203 -21.15 5.56 -6.38
C TYR A 203 -22.37 5.53 -5.45
N THR A 204 -23.57 5.75 -6.00
CA THR A 204 -24.81 5.80 -5.23
C THR A 204 -25.60 4.52 -5.44
N VAL A 205 -26.03 3.90 -4.34
CA VAL A 205 -26.76 2.64 -4.36
C VAL A 205 -28.14 2.83 -3.73
N PRO A 206 -29.18 2.13 -4.24
CA PRO A 206 -30.40 1.90 -3.49
C PRO A 206 -30.06 1.27 -2.14
N TRP A 207 -30.73 1.74 -1.10
CA TRP A 207 -30.55 1.29 0.27
C TRP A 207 -31.90 0.88 0.86
N PRO A 208 -31.94 -0.02 1.85
CA PRO A 208 -33.20 -0.41 2.46
C PRO A 208 -34.01 0.78 3.02
N ASP A 209 -35.33 0.59 3.12
CA ASP A 209 -36.34 1.60 3.43
C ASP A 209 -36.54 2.67 2.33
N ASN A 210 -36.31 2.31 1.07
CA ASN A 210 -36.43 3.23 -0.09
C ASN A 210 -35.55 4.48 0.04
N THR A 211 -34.36 4.31 0.63
CA THR A 211 -33.35 5.37 0.74
C THR A 211 -32.19 5.08 -0.21
N THR A 212 -31.17 5.95 -0.22
CA THR A 212 -29.94 5.74 -0.98
C THR A 212 -28.72 5.93 -0.09
N ALA A 213 -27.65 5.21 -0.37
CA ALA A 213 -26.34 5.44 0.21
C ALA A 213 -25.35 5.83 -0.88
N THR A 214 -24.46 6.79 -0.58
CA THR A 214 -23.39 7.21 -1.50
C THR A 214 -22.06 6.82 -0.92
N PHE A 215 -21.30 6.02 -1.67
CA PHE A 215 -19.92 5.68 -1.38
C PHE A 215 -19.00 6.71 -2.00
N VAL A 216 -17.95 7.07 -1.28
CA VAL A 216 -16.89 7.98 -1.72
C VAL A 216 -15.57 7.22 -1.67
N ASN A 217 -14.77 7.37 -2.72
CA ASN A 217 -13.48 6.71 -2.77
C ASN A 217 -12.49 7.34 -1.77
N LEU A 218 -12.07 6.55 -0.79
CA LEU A 218 -11.13 6.96 0.25
C LEU A 218 -9.68 7.03 -0.26
N ASP A 219 -9.40 6.44 -1.43
CA ASP A 219 -8.09 6.55 -2.06
C ASP A 219 -7.90 7.97 -2.62
N ARG A 220 -7.09 8.75 -1.90
CA ARG A 220 -6.80 10.13 -2.28
C ARG A 220 -5.81 10.23 -3.43
N PHE A 221 -5.12 9.14 -3.80
CA PHE A 221 -4.18 9.16 -4.91
C PHE A 221 -4.90 9.44 -6.24
N VAL A 222 -6.09 8.84 -6.44
CA VAL A 222 -6.95 9.03 -7.62
C VAL A 222 -7.23 10.50 -7.92
N ASN A 223 -7.40 11.33 -6.89
CA ASN A 223 -7.70 12.75 -7.05
C ASN A 223 -6.47 13.67 -6.95
N ARG A 224 -5.30 13.12 -6.63
CA ARG A 224 -4.10 13.91 -6.32
C ARG A 224 -3.03 13.83 -7.39
N TYR A 225 -2.90 12.70 -8.07
CA TYR A 225 -1.78 12.45 -8.97
C TYR A 225 -2.24 12.42 -10.44
N PRO A 226 -1.65 13.25 -11.33
CA PRO A 226 -2.00 13.25 -12.75
C PRO A 226 -1.80 11.87 -13.40
N GLY A 227 -2.83 11.39 -14.09
CA GLY A 227 -2.81 10.08 -14.73
C GLY A 227 -3.05 8.90 -13.78
N ALA A 228 -3.46 9.13 -12.52
CA ALA A 228 -3.78 8.07 -11.58
C ALA A 228 -4.87 7.14 -12.11
N VAL A 229 -4.66 5.82 -11.94
CA VAL A 229 -5.61 4.76 -12.33
C VAL A 229 -6.00 3.87 -11.12
N GLY A 230 -5.91 4.43 -9.91
CA GLY A 230 -6.43 3.82 -8.69
C GLY A 230 -5.51 2.77 -8.06
N VAL A 231 -6.10 1.61 -7.74
CA VAL A 231 -5.63 0.49 -6.90
C VAL A 231 -6.24 0.50 -5.49
N LYS A 232 -5.52 0.82 -4.41
CA LYS A 232 -6.08 0.70 -3.04
C LYS A 232 -5.23 1.37 -1.97
N ASN A 233 -5.87 1.93 -0.95
CA ASN A 233 -5.26 2.37 0.30
C ASN A 233 -5.57 1.43 1.49
N GLY A 234 -4.78 1.53 2.57
CA GLY A 234 -5.04 0.77 3.80
C GLY A 234 -4.47 1.42 5.05
N PHE A 235 -5.13 1.17 6.19
CA PHE A 235 -4.62 1.55 7.50
C PHE A 235 -5.15 0.60 8.58
N THR A 236 -4.26 0.13 9.45
CA THR A 236 -4.59 -0.40 10.78
C THR A 236 -3.59 0.13 11.80
N SER A 237 -3.85 -0.07 13.09
CA SER A 237 -2.89 0.29 14.14
C SER A 237 -1.58 -0.50 14.04
N VAL A 238 -1.62 -1.73 13.52
CA VAL A 238 -0.43 -2.59 13.40
C VAL A 238 0.30 -2.33 12.08
N ALA A 239 -0.42 -2.21 10.97
CA ALA A 239 0.18 -1.98 9.65
C ALA A 239 0.70 -0.56 9.43
N GLY A 240 0.14 0.43 10.12
CA GLY A 240 0.34 1.84 9.77
C GLY A 240 -0.37 2.17 8.45
N ASN A 241 0.02 3.26 7.80
CA ASN A 241 -0.56 3.64 6.51
C ASN A 241 0.14 2.88 5.38
N CYS A 242 -0.66 2.29 4.50
CA CYS A 242 -0.23 1.56 3.32
C CYS A 242 -0.97 2.09 2.08
N VAL A 243 -0.33 2.01 0.92
CA VAL A 243 -0.95 2.33 -0.37
C VAL A 243 -0.33 1.48 -1.47
N ALA A 244 -1.18 0.96 -2.34
CA ALA A 244 -0.81 0.53 -3.68
C ALA A 244 -1.49 1.50 -4.65
N ALA A 245 -0.72 2.08 -5.57
CA ALA A 245 -1.17 3.14 -6.45
C ALA A 245 -0.61 2.91 -7.85
N ALA A 246 -1.38 3.29 -8.87
CA ALA A 246 -0.94 3.22 -10.25
C ALA A 246 -1.23 4.51 -11.00
N ALA A 247 -0.40 4.81 -11.99
CA ALA A 247 -0.61 5.93 -12.90
C ALA A 247 -0.12 5.61 -14.31
N THR A 248 -0.70 6.28 -15.30
CA THR A 248 -0.33 6.19 -16.72
C THR A 248 0.18 7.54 -17.20
N ARG A 249 1.36 7.56 -17.84
CA ARG A 249 1.95 8.74 -18.50
C ARG A 249 2.57 8.32 -19.83
N GLY A 250 2.19 9.01 -20.92
CA GLY A 250 2.74 8.72 -22.26
C GLY A 250 2.53 7.28 -22.71
N GLY A 251 1.37 6.67 -22.39
CA GLY A 251 1.07 5.27 -22.73
C GLY A 251 1.74 4.23 -21.83
N LYS A 252 2.60 4.63 -20.90
CA LYS A 252 3.24 3.72 -19.93
C LYS A 252 2.55 3.78 -18.58
N THR A 253 2.21 2.62 -18.03
CA THR A 253 1.67 2.48 -16.67
C THR A 253 2.77 2.06 -15.71
N LEU A 254 2.76 2.60 -14.50
CA LEU A 254 3.59 2.13 -13.38
C LEU A 254 2.73 1.85 -12.16
N ILE A 255 3.16 0.88 -11.36
CA ILE A 255 2.58 0.55 -10.05
C ILE A 255 3.61 0.88 -8.98
N VAL A 256 3.17 1.54 -7.91
CA VAL A 256 3.96 1.76 -6.71
C VAL A 256 3.24 1.22 -5.49
N VAL A 257 3.99 0.58 -4.59
CA VAL A 257 3.51 0.12 -3.29
C VAL A 257 4.38 0.74 -2.21
N ALA A 258 3.75 1.25 -1.16
CA ALA A 258 4.44 1.72 0.04
C ALA A 258 3.72 1.22 1.30
N LEU A 259 4.47 0.60 2.20
CA LEU A 259 3.97 0.00 3.43
C LEU A 259 4.53 0.69 4.66
N ASN A 260 3.67 0.90 5.66
CA ASN A 260 3.97 1.50 6.95
C ASN A 260 4.82 2.79 6.84
N GLY A 261 4.18 3.87 6.38
CA GLY A 261 4.83 5.17 6.23
C GLY A 261 3.94 6.36 6.60
N PRO A 262 4.47 7.42 7.25
CA PRO A 262 3.76 8.68 7.36
C PRO A 262 3.56 9.34 5.98
N ARG A 263 2.48 10.13 5.86
CA ARG A 263 2.15 10.87 4.64
C ARG A 263 2.23 10.00 3.37
N ILE A 264 1.64 8.80 3.45
CA ILE A 264 1.86 7.72 2.47
C ILE A 264 1.62 8.12 1.01
N TYR A 265 0.67 9.04 0.76
CA TYR A 265 0.40 9.55 -0.58
C TYR A 265 1.51 10.47 -1.12
N ASP A 266 2.24 11.19 -0.26
CA ASP A 266 3.43 11.96 -0.66
C ASP A 266 4.54 10.98 -1.08
N THR A 267 4.73 9.91 -0.30
CA THR A 267 5.68 8.85 -0.62
C THR A 267 5.33 8.17 -1.93
N ALA A 268 4.07 7.80 -2.15
CA ALA A 268 3.61 7.21 -3.41
C ALA A 268 3.82 8.15 -4.60
N SER A 269 3.55 9.45 -4.44
CA SER A 269 3.79 10.43 -5.52
C SER A 269 5.28 10.52 -5.87
N GLN A 270 6.16 10.56 -4.86
CA GLN A 270 7.62 10.59 -5.08
C GLN A 270 8.14 9.30 -5.71
N LEU A 271 7.63 8.13 -5.32
CA LEU A 271 7.93 6.86 -5.96
C LEU A 271 7.49 6.86 -7.43
N MET A 272 6.29 7.36 -7.70
CA MET A 272 5.72 7.42 -9.05
C MET A 272 6.52 8.37 -9.95
N ASP A 273 6.83 9.57 -9.46
CA ASP A 273 7.64 10.56 -10.16
C ASP A 273 9.05 10.02 -10.45
N ALA A 274 9.67 9.37 -9.47
CA ALA A 274 10.96 8.71 -9.66
C ALA A 274 10.86 7.62 -10.72
N GLY A 275 9.86 6.74 -10.66
CA GLY A 275 9.66 5.66 -11.63
C GLY A 275 9.49 6.15 -13.07
N PHE A 276 8.77 7.26 -13.26
CA PHE A 276 8.64 7.87 -14.59
C PHE A 276 9.90 8.61 -15.04
N ALA A 277 10.63 9.25 -14.13
CA ALA A 277 11.92 9.89 -14.44
C ALA A 277 13.01 8.86 -14.77
N THR A 278 12.91 7.66 -14.22
CA THR A 278 13.90 6.59 -14.35
C THR A 278 13.46 5.49 -15.32
N ALA A 279 12.53 5.74 -16.25
CA ALA A 279 12.15 4.76 -17.27
C ALA A 279 13.29 4.41 -18.27
N THR A 280 14.50 4.92 -18.06
CA THR A 280 15.80 4.43 -18.55
C THR A 280 16.54 3.51 -17.56
N ILE A 281 15.88 2.90 -16.55
CA ILE A 281 16.49 1.85 -15.71
C ILE A 281 16.54 0.57 -16.53
N ALA A 282 17.66 0.42 -17.22
CA ALA A 282 18.10 -0.77 -17.91
C ALA A 282 19.30 -1.38 -17.18
N SER A 283 19.16 -1.80 -15.91
CA SER A 283 20.21 -2.59 -15.26
C SER A 283 19.82 -3.38 -14.00
N TRP A 284 18.55 -3.39 -13.57
CA TRP A 284 18.13 -4.32 -12.52
C TRP A 284 17.47 -5.56 -13.13
N ARG A 285 18.13 -6.72 -12.98
CA ARG A 285 17.59 -8.04 -13.33
C ARG A 285 16.98 -8.67 -12.06
N PRO A 286 15.65 -8.71 -11.91
CA PRO A 286 15.03 -9.71 -11.03
C PRO A 286 15.22 -11.11 -11.61
N ASP A 287 15.19 -12.12 -10.75
CA ASP A 287 14.81 -13.47 -11.19
C ASP A 287 13.47 -13.38 -11.94
N PRO A 288 13.33 -14.04 -13.11
CA PRO A 288 12.06 -14.03 -13.82
C PRO A 288 10.96 -14.54 -12.88
N LEU A 289 9.85 -13.80 -12.82
CA LEU A 289 8.63 -14.36 -12.24
C LEU A 289 8.37 -15.70 -12.94
N PRO A 290 7.95 -16.76 -12.22
CA PRO A 290 7.43 -17.94 -12.89
C PRO A 290 6.33 -17.48 -13.85
N SER A 291 6.39 -17.98 -15.09
CA SER A 291 5.42 -17.66 -16.14
C SER A 291 4.01 -17.82 -15.57
N VAL A 292 3.27 -16.71 -15.52
CA VAL A 292 1.85 -16.73 -15.17
C VAL A 292 1.17 -17.59 -16.22
N GLN A 293 0.71 -18.79 -15.84
CA GLN A 293 -0.18 -19.56 -16.68
C GLN A 293 -1.40 -18.68 -16.92
N GLU A 294 -1.66 -18.34 -18.19
CA GLU A 294 -2.94 -17.74 -18.57
C GLU A 294 -4.04 -18.68 -18.07
N LEU A 295 -5.01 -18.10 -17.36
CA LEU A 295 -6.16 -18.84 -16.89
C LEU A 295 -6.80 -19.53 -18.10
N PRO A 296 -7.11 -20.85 -18.03
CA PRO A 296 -7.95 -21.46 -19.04
C PRO A 296 -9.27 -20.70 -19.06
N ALA A 297 -9.70 -20.25 -20.24
CA ALA A 297 -11.04 -19.73 -20.45
C ALA A 297 -12.04 -20.84 -20.12
N THR A 298 -12.52 -20.88 -18.88
CA THR A 298 -13.65 -21.71 -18.53
C THR A 298 -14.87 -21.12 -19.22
N ARG A 299 -15.28 -21.77 -20.32
CA ARG A 299 -16.59 -21.58 -20.95
C ARG A 299 -17.66 -21.68 -19.86
N VAL A 300 -18.19 -20.54 -19.45
CA VAL A 300 -19.57 -20.47 -18.97
C VAL A 300 -20.39 -20.15 -20.22
N ASP A 301 -21.01 -21.20 -20.75
CA ASP A 301 -22.02 -21.09 -21.78
C ASP A 301 -23.26 -20.42 -21.17
N THR A 302 -23.48 -19.14 -21.53
CA THR A 302 -24.83 -18.56 -21.59
C THR A 302 -24.83 -17.51 -22.69
N GLY A 303 -25.22 -17.92 -23.90
CA GLY A 303 -25.49 -17.01 -24.99
C GLY A 303 -26.49 -15.90 -24.59
N ARG A 304 -26.00 -14.67 -24.48
CA ARG A 304 -26.78 -13.46 -24.76
C ARG A 304 -25.85 -12.27 -24.96
N SER A 305 -25.98 -11.64 -26.13
CA SER A 305 -25.30 -10.41 -26.53
C SER A 305 -25.59 -9.27 -25.53
N LEU A 306 -24.54 -8.55 -25.12
CA LEU A 306 -24.59 -7.43 -24.16
C LEU A 306 -25.01 -6.08 -24.78
N ASN A 307 -25.68 -6.11 -25.94
CA ASN A 307 -26.31 -4.94 -26.53
C ASN A 307 -27.74 -5.34 -26.84
N ASP A 308 -28.69 -5.00 -25.96
CA ASP A 308 -29.99 -4.47 -26.34
C ASP A 308 -30.85 -4.17 -25.10
N ALA A 309 -31.28 -2.90 -25.04
CA ALA A 309 -32.46 -2.35 -24.37
C ALA A 309 -32.59 -2.47 -22.84
N TYR A 310 -32.45 -1.33 -22.16
CA TYR A 310 -33.20 -1.04 -20.94
C TYR A 310 -33.91 0.31 -21.03
N THR A 311 -35.24 0.26 -20.98
CA THR A 311 -36.14 1.41 -20.75
C THR A 311 -36.81 1.20 -19.38
N PRO A 312 -36.81 2.17 -18.45
CA PRO A 312 -37.39 1.99 -17.14
C PRO A 312 -38.92 2.14 -17.17
N ALA A 313 -39.62 1.20 -16.52
CA ALA A 313 -41.05 1.30 -16.26
C ALA A 313 -41.33 2.00 -14.92
N THR A 314 -42.22 2.98 -14.95
CA THR A 314 -42.79 3.71 -13.80
C THR A 314 -43.82 2.89 -13.03
N ALA A 315 -43.83 3.01 -11.70
CA ALA A 315 -44.94 2.56 -10.85
C ALA A 315 -45.33 3.63 -9.82
N THR A 316 -46.65 3.85 -9.71
CA THR A 316 -47.38 4.84 -8.91
C THR A 316 -47.54 4.45 -7.42
N PRO A 317 -47.90 5.40 -6.52
CA PRO A 317 -47.87 5.19 -5.07
C PRO A 317 -49.21 4.74 -4.47
N LYS A 318 -49.17 4.14 -3.27
CA LYS A 318 -50.31 4.05 -2.35
C LYS A 318 -49.91 4.43 -0.92
N HIS A 319 -50.78 5.24 -0.31
CA HIS A 319 -50.71 5.81 1.03
C HIS A 319 -51.19 4.85 2.13
N GLY A 320 -50.77 5.13 3.39
CA GLY A 320 -51.65 4.97 4.56
C GLY A 320 -50.95 4.63 5.89
N GLY A 321 -51.12 5.49 6.90
CA GLY A 321 -51.11 5.10 8.33
C GLY A 321 -49.99 5.67 9.21
N HIS A 322 -50.26 6.75 9.96
CA HIS A 322 -49.39 7.26 11.01
C HIS A 322 -49.77 6.66 12.37
N SER A 323 -48.83 6.00 13.06
CA SER A 323 -48.99 5.47 14.42
C SER A 323 -47.94 6.07 15.35
N LEU A 324 -48.34 6.30 16.61
CA LEU A 324 -47.67 7.06 17.67
C LEU A 324 -46.27 6.55 18.08
N THR A 325 -45.76 5.49 17.44
CA THR A 325 -44.40 4.95 17.61
C THR A 325 -43.29 5.85 17.05
N LYS A 326 -43.59 6.71 16.08
CA LYS A 326 -42.58 7.61 15.45
C LYS A 326 -42.06 8.69 16.41
N ILE A 327 -42.89 9.18 17.33
CA ILE A 327 -42.51 10.25 18.26
C ILE A 327 -41.50 9.74 19.29
N PHE A 328 -41.70 8.53 19.81
CA PHE A 328 -40.78 7.91 20.77
C PHE A 328 -39.40 7.62 20.15
N LEU A 329 -39.37 7.23 18.87
CA LEU A 329 -38.14 6.95 18.16
C LEU A 329 -37.32 8.23 17.88
N VAL A 330 -37.98 9.34 17.56
CA VAL A 330 -37.33 10.64 17.36
C VAL A 330 -36.69 11.14 18.66
N VAL A 331 -37.37 10.99 19.80
CA VAL A 331 -36.82 11.38 21.12
C VAL A 331 -35.58 10.56 21.47
N LEU A 332 -35.57 9.25 21.19
CA LEU A 332 -34.40 8.39 21.40
C LEU A 332 -33.22 8.74 20.48
N VAL A 333 -33.48 9.05 19.21
CA VAL A 333 -32.45 9.48 18.25
C VAL A 333 -31.84 10.82 18.67
N LEU A 334 -32.65 11.77 19.15
CA LEU A 334 -32.16 13.06 19.63
C LEU A 334 -31.33 12.91 20.93
N ALA A 335 -31.75 12.06 21.86
CA ALA A 335 -30.99 11.76 23.07
C ALA A 335 -29.63 11.08 22.75
N TYR A 336 -29.62 10.16 21.78
CA TYR A 336 -28.40 9.52 21.31
C TYR A 336 -27.46 10.52 20.61
N ALA A 337 -27.99 11.37 19.73
CA ALA A 337 -27.21 12.42 19.07
C ALA A 337 -26.59 13.40 20.08
N ALA A 338 -27.33 13.78 21.13
CA ALA A 338 -26.82 14.61 22.22
C ALA A 338 -25.67 13.91 22.98
N ARG A 339 -25.80 12.61 23.27
CA ARG A 339 -24.74 11.79 23.90
C ARG A 339 -23.48 11.74 23.05
N VAL A 340 -23.61 11.49 21.75
CA VAL A 340 -22.48 11.47 20.79
C VAL A 340 -21.82 12.83 20.69
N MET A 341 -22.59 13.92 20.64
CA MET A 341 -22.06 15.29 20.65
C MET A 341 -21.30 15.60 21.95
N GLN A 342 -21.79 15.16 23.10
CA GLN A 342 -21.13 15.34 24.39
C GLN A 342 -19.78 14.60 24.45
N ILE A 343 -19.72 13.37 23.91
CA ILE A 343 -18.49 12.57 23.79
C ILE A 343 -17.49 13.25 22.83
N LYS A 344 -17.95 13.70 21.65
CA LYS A 344 -17.11 14.44 20.69
C LYS A 344 -16.58 15.73 21.29
N ARG A 345 -17.39 16.50 22.04
CA ARG A 345 -16.97 17.71 22.77
C ARG A 345 -15.91 17.39 23.84
N ARG A 346 -16.08 16.33 24.63
CA ARG A 346 -15.07 15.87 25.62
C ARG A 346 -13.75 15.45 24.96
N LYS A 347 -13.79 14.69 23.84
CA LYS A 347 -12.58 14.33 23.07
C LYS A 347 -11.88 15.57 22.48
N ARG A 348 -12.63 16.55 21.95
CA ARG A 348 -12.06 17.83 21.46
C ARG A 348 -11.40 18.64 22.58
N ARG A 349 -12.02 18.75 23.75
CA ARG A 349 -11.43 19.42 24.93
C ARG A 349 -10.12 18.74 25.39
N ARG A 350 -10.09 17.40 25.47
CA ARG A 350 -8.88 16.62 25.79
C ARG A 350 -7.75 16.83 24.77
N ARG A 351 -8.06 16.86 23.47
CA ARG A 351 -7.07 17.13 22.41
C ARG A 351 -6.52 18.56 22.48
N ARG A 352 -7.36 19.56 22.79
CA ARG A 352 -6.90 20.94 23.00
C ARG A 352 -6.00 21.06 24.23
N ALA A 353 -6.38 20.43 25.34
CA ALA A 353 -5.56 20.39 26.56
C ALA A 353 -4.20 19.70 26.32
N MET A 354 -4.16 18.58 25.60
CA MET A 354 -2.88 17.93 25.24
C MET A 354 -2.00 18.81 24.33
N ARG A 355 -2.59 19.50 23.35
CA ARG A 355 -1.85 20.44 22.49
C ARG A 355 -1.30 21.63 23.28
N ALA A 356 -2.07 22.15 24.23
CA ALA A 356 -1.62 23.23 25.13
C ALA A 356 -0.46 22.77 26.02
N ARG A 357 -0.56 21.58 26.64
CA ARG A 357 0.53 20.99 27.44
C ARG A 357 1.80 20.74 26.62
N ARG A 358 1.66 20.28 25.37
CA ARG A 358 2.79 20.09 24.46
C ARG A 358 3.45 21.41 24.08
N ARG A 359 2.67 22.47 23.82
CA ARG A 359 3.20 23.82 23.55
C ARG A 359 3.94 24.40 24.76
N ALA A 360 3.35 24.29 25.96
CA ALA A 360 4.01 24.74 27.19
C ALA A 360 5.34 24.00 27.44
N ARG A 361 5.40 22.69 27.18
CA ARG A 361 6.64 21.91 27.30
C ARG A 361 7.72 22.35 26.31
N ILE A 362 7.34 22.63 25.05
CA ILE A 362 8.26 23.16 24.03
C ILE A 362 8.78 24.55 24.43
N GLU A 363 7.91 25.41 24.98
CA GLU A 363 8.29 26.76 25.40
C GLU A 363 9.28 26.75 26.58
N VAL A 364 9.07 25.89 27.58
CA VAL A 364 10.01 25.70 28.69
C VAL A 364 11.36 25.22 28.18
N THR A 365 11.38 24.23 27.28
CA THR A 365 12.63 23.75 26.67
C THR A 365 13.34 24.84 25.87
N ARG A 366 12.59 25.67 25.13
CA ARG A 366 13.15 26.80 24.38
C ARG A 366 13.81 27.82 25.32
N ARG A 367 13.12 28.22 26.39
CA ARG A 367 13.69 29.15 27.40
C ARG A 367 14.95 28.59 28.07
N GLN A 368 15.01 27.29 28.33
CA GLN A 368 16.21 26.64 28.89
C GLN A 368 17.39 26.64 27.91
N ILE A 369 17.13 26.46 26.61
CA ILE A 369 18.15 26.53 25.56
C ILE A 369 18.66 27.96 25.43
N ASP A 370 17.76 28.95 25.35
CA ASP A 370 18.11 30.35 25.22
C ASP A 370 18.94 30.83 26.44
N ALA A 371 18.57 30.43 27.66
CA ALA A 371 19.34 30.74 28.87
C ALA A 371 20.76 30.14 28.85
N ARG A 372 20.90 28.87 28.41
CA ARG A 372 22.23 28.24 28.26
C ARG A 372 23.07 28.91 27.18
N TYR A 373 22.44 29.35 26.09
CA TYR A 373 23.13 30.06 25.02
C TYR A 373 23.65 31.41 25.50
N SER A 374 22.82 32.20 26.21
CA SER A 374 23.23 33.48 26.79
C SER A 374 24.35 33.33 27.81
N GLN A 375 24.29 32.32 28.68
CA GLN A 375 25.33 32.06 29.70
C GLN A 375 26.68 31.64 29.09
N ARG A 376 26.65 31.00 27.91
CA ARG A 376 27.85 30.61 27.16
C ARG A 376 28.46 31.76 26.36
N MET A 377 27.67 32.78 26.03
CA MET A 377 28.13 33.99 25.34
C MET A 377 28.65 35.06 26.31
N SER A 378 28.23 35.04 27.58
CA SER A 378 28.69 35.98 28.61
C SER A 378 29.91 35.52 29.40
N THR A 379 30.42 34.31 29.18
CA THR A 379 31.68 33.83 29.79
C THR A 379 32.88 34.20 28.89
N PRO A 380 33.81 35.06 29.34
CA PRO A 380 34.98 35.43 28.54
C PRO A 380 35.85 34.19 28.30
N ARG A 381 36.12 33.90 27.03
CA ARG A 381 37.01 32.82 26.62
C ARG A 381 38.44 33.25 26.93
N VAL A 382 38.99 32.83 28.07
CA VAL A 382 40.42 33.02 28.38
C VAL A 382 41.23 32.17 27.40
N LEU A 383 41.65 32.78 26.29
CA LEU A 383 42.65 32.22 25.39
C LEU A 383 44.01 32.42 26.05
N SER A 384 44.49 31.41 26.79
CA SER A 384 45.89 31.37 27.21
C SER A 384 46.75 31.16 25.97
N LEU A 385 47.34 32.24 25.47
CA LEU A 385 48.45 32.18 24.52
C LEU A 385 49.61 31.43 25.20
N ARG A 386 49.85 30.19 24.79
CA ARG A 386 51.11 29.51 25.07
C ARG A 386 52.17 30.16 24.19
N GLU A 387 52.96 31.04 24.76
CA GLU A 387 54.23 31.47 24.18
C GLU A 387 55.16 30.26 24.06
N THR A 388 55.55 29.98 22.83
CA THR A 388 56.66 29.10 22.49
C THR A 388 57.95 29.88 22.66
N GLU A 389 58.75 29.56 23.68
CA GLU A 389 60.13 30.01 23.79
C GLU A 389 61.14 28.85 23.62
N PRO A 390 62.37 29.16 23.16
CA PRO A 390 63.21 28.22 22.45
C PRO A 390 64.14 27.42 23.37
N ARG A 391 64.40 26.17 22.99
CA ARG A 391 65.45 25.31 23.55
C ARG A 391 66.81 26.01 23.47
N ARG A 392 67.41 26.33 24.63
CA ARG A 392 68.85 26.55 24.78
C ARG A 392 69.45 25.55 25.78
N SER A 393 70.58 25.00 25.35
CA SER A 393 71.45 24.02 26.00
C SER A 393 72.32 24.59 27.12
N ARG A 394 72.92 23.68 27.90
CA ARG A 394 74.02 23.80 28.90
C ARG A 394 73.54 24.15 30.32
N ALA A 395 74.19 23.73 31.40
CA ALA A 395 75.14 22.66 31.72
C ALA A 395 75.32 22.73 33.25
N SER A 396 75.60 21.57 33.86
CA SER A 396 76.48 21.42 35.04
C SER A 396 76.05 21.91 36.44
N SER A 397 76.30 20.99 37.38
CA SER A 397 76.96 21.12 38.69
C SER A 397 76.17 21.38 39.98
N TYR A 398 76.31 20.38 40.89
CA TYR A 398 76.45 20.40 42.37
C TYR A 398 75.24 20.93 43.16
N ARG A 399 74.71 20.25 44.19
CA ARG A 399 75.23 19.28 45.18
C ARG A 399 74.13 18.31 45.58
#